data_AF-A0A2N1U3R6-F1
#
_entry.id   AF-A0A2N1U3R6-F1
#
_cell.length_a   1.000
_cell.length_b   1.000
_cell.length_c   1.000
_cell.angle_alpha   90.00
_cell.angle_beta   90.00
_cell.angle_gamma   90.00
#
_symmetry.space_group_name_H-M   'P 1'
#
loop_
_entity.id
_entity.type
_entity.pdbx_description
1 polymer ?
#
loop_
_entity_poly.entity_id
_entity_poly.type
_entity_poly.pdbx_seq_one_letter_code
_entity_poly.pdbx_strand_id
1 'polypeptide(L)'
;MSFPELCIYALVASLILSFFIFMFWRTRRMHERQNVELVYQNSFTNLCNQLEKDLAGCNEWKIQNTIGSSTSLFIGRIQGEIVYDARPETGDIVRIRKDGEVKYPFKGERESTLKTMEFVASPHKANYLNLKVELLASPSIEFSHEFSVRVSVDKNKAVGFFENPELKERGAEAHIGKKQH
;
A
#
# COMPACT_ATOMS: atom_id res chain seq x y z
N MET A 1 46.09 -13.82 -45.74
CA MET A 1 45.17 -12.78 -45.24
C MET A 1 45.84 -11.44 -45.46
N SER A 2 45.26 -10.59 -46.29
CA SER A 2 45.82 -9.28 -46.59
C SER A 2 45.47 -8.28 -45.48
N PHE A 3 46.34 -7.29 -45.26
CA PHE A 3 46.10 -6.21 -44.28
C PHE A 3 44.71 -5.55 -44.40
N PRO A 4 44.19 -5.21 -45.59
CA PRO A 4 42.85 -4.61 -45.71
C PRO A 4 41.71 -5.55 -45.30
N GLU A 5 41.80 -6.86 -45.59
CA GLU A 5 40.80 -7.84 -45.14
C GLU A 5 40.73 -7.88 -43.61
N LEU A 6 41.89 -7.83 -42.95
CA LEU A 6 42.00 -7.87 -41.49
C LEU A 6 41.37 -6.61 -40.84
N CYS A 7 41.56 -5.44 -41.44
CA CYS A 7 40.88 -4.21 -41.02
C CYS A 7 39.36 -4.28 -41.16
N ILE A 8 38.85 -4.85 -42.26
CA ILE A 8 37.39 -5.01 -42.47
C ILE A 8 36.80 -5.94 -41.42
N TYR A 9 37.44 -7.09 -41.15
CA TYR A 9 36.96 -8.00 -40.11
C TYR A 9 36.96 -7.37 -38.72
N ALA A 10 38.00 -6.61 -38.38
CA ALA A 10 38.07 -5.90 -37.09
C ALA A 10 36.95 -4.84 -36.95
N LEU A 11 36.61 -4.14 -38.04
CA LEU A 11 35.56 -3.12 -38.06
C LEU A 11 34.16 -3.74 -37.94
N VAL A 12 33.91 -4.86 -38.62
CA VAL A 12 32.65 -5.60 -38.48
C VAL A 12 32.51 -6.18 -37.08
N ALA A 13 33.58 -6.76 -36.52
CA ALA A 13 33.59 -7.30 -35.18
C ALA A 13 33.33 -6.23 -34.11
N SER A 14 33.91 -5.02 -34.25
CA SER A 14 33.67 -3.92 -33.32
C SER A 14 32.24 -3.40 -33.38
N LEU A 15 31.65 -3.26 -34.57
CA LEU A 15 30.25 -2.87 -34.74
C LEU A 15 29.29 -3.88 -34.09
N ILE A 16 29.53 -5.18 -34.31
CA ILE A 16 28.74 -6.25 -33.70
C ILE A 16 28.87 -6.19 -32.17
N LEU A 17 30.09 -6.06 -31.65
CA LEU A 17 30.33 -5.99 -30.21
C LEU A 17 29.67 -4.76 -29.58
N SER A 18 29.77 -3.58 -30.20
CA SER A 18 29.10 -2.36 -29.74
C SER A 18 27.57 -2.53 -29.71
N PHE A 19 26.99 -3.19 -30.72
CA PHE A 19 25.56 -3.49 -30.74
C PHE A 19 25.15 -4.41 -29.59
N PHE A 20 25.92 -5.47 -29.31
CA PHE A 20 25.66 -6.35 -28.18
C PHE A 20 25.77 -5.62 -26.84
N ILE A 21 26.81 -4.81 -26.63
CA ILE A 21 26.97 -4.01 -25.41
C ILE A 21 25.76 -3.10 -25.21
N PHE A 22 25.31 -2.43 -26.28
CA PHE A 22 24.13 -1.57 -26.23
C PHE A 22 22.85 -2.35 -25.86
N MET A 23 22.64 -3.52 -26.47
CA MET A 23 21.50 -4.39 -26.18
C MET A 23 21.53 -4.91 -24.73
N PHE A 24 22.69 -5.40 -24.25
CA PHE A 24 22.86 -5.84 -22.87
C PHE A 24 22.62 -4.71 -21.87
N TRP A 25 23.12 -3.50 -22.17
CA TRP A 25 22.90 -2.34 -21.33
C TRP A 25 21.42 -1.95 -21.26
N ARG A 26 20.73 -1.98 -22.41
CA ARG A 26 19.29 -1.73 -22.49
C ARG A 26 18.50 -2.78 -21.70
N THR A 27 18.80 -4.06 -21.86
CA THR A 27 18.12 -5.15 -21.14
C THR A 27 18.37 -5.09 -19.65
N ARG A 28 19.61 -4.82 -19.22
CA ARG A 28 19.96 -4.64 -17.81
C ARG A 28 19.19 -3.47 -17.19
N ARG A 29 19.11 -2.33 -17.88
CA ARG A 29 18.31 -1.18 -17.42
C ARG A 29 16.82 -1.52 -17.29
N MET A 30 16.27 -2.34 -18.17
CA MET A 30 14.87 -2.78 -18.08
C MET A 30 14.65 -3.74 -16.89
N HIS A 31 15.56 -4.69 -16.67
CA HIS A 31 15.46 -5.64 -15.57
C HIS A 31 15.64 -4.97 -14.19
N GLU A 32 16.57 -4.02 -14.08
CA GLU A 32 16.73 -3.20 -12.86
C GLU A 32 15.43 -2.44 -12.55
N ARG A 33 14.75 -1.89 -13.57
CA ARG A 33 13.46 -1.20 -13.39
C ARG A 33 12.35 -2.14 -12.92
N GLN A 34 12.20 -3.31 -13.55
CA GLN A 34 11.16 -4.28 -13.18
C GLN A 34 11.35 -4.80 -11.74
N ASN A 35 12.60 -5.08 -11.35
CA ASN A 35 12.90 -5.51 -9.98
C ASN A 35 12.50 -4.43 -8.95
N VAL A 36 12.80 -3.17 -9.24
CA VAL A 36 12.48 -2.05 -8.37
C VAL A 36 10.95 -1.89 -8.22
N GLU A 37 10.20 -1.97 -9.31
CA GLU A 37 8.75 -1.92 -9.28
C GLU A 37 8.14 -3.07 -8.47
N LEU A 38 8.66 -4.28 -8.63
CA LEU A 38 8.20 -5.48 -7.93
C LEU A 38 8.47 -5.38 -6.41
N VAL A 39 9.61 -4.81 -6.01
CA VAL A 39 9.91 -4.52 -4.60
C VAL A 39 8.90 -3.54 -4.01
N TYR A 40 8.55 -2.46 -4.73
CA TYR A 40 7.55 -1.51 -4.23
C TYR A 40 6.15 -2.06 -4.17
N GLN A 41 5.74 -2.83 -5.19
CA GLN A 41 4.46 -3.52 -5.17
C GLN A 41 4.35 -4.46 -3.97
N ASN A 42 5.42 -5.19 -3.65
CA ASN A 42 5.46 -6.04 -2.46
C ASN A 42 5.40 -5.23 -1.16
N SER A 43 6.17 -4.14 -1.04
CA SER A 43 6.10 -3.23 0.12
C SER A 43 4.70 -2.65 0.30
N PHE A 44 4.07 -2.19 -0.79
CA PHE A 44 2.72 -1.62 -0.78
C PHE A 44 1.67 -2.66 -0.39
N THR A 45 1.74 -3.86 -0.97
CA THR A 45 0.82 -4.96 -0.66
C THR A 45 0.94 -5.38 0.80
N ASN A 46 2.16 -5.52 1.31
CA ASN A 46 2.41 -5.87 2.71
C ASN A 46 1.91 -4.79 3.68
N LEU A 47 2.12 -3.52 3.33
CA LEU A 47 1.59 -2.39 4.07
C LEU A 47 0.06 -2.41 4.10
N CYS A 48 -0.59 -2.58 2.94
CA CYS A 48 -2.06 -2.63 2.84
C CYS A 48 -2.63 -3.80 3.66
N ASN A 49 -2.07 -5.00 3.51
CA ASN A 49 -2.48 -6.18 4.28
C ASN A 49 -2.35 -5.97 5.80
N GLN A 50 -1.28 -5.31 6.23
CA GLN A 50 -1.08 -5.01 7.65
C GLN A 50 -2.03 -3.92 8.14
N LEU A 51 -2.24 -2.89 7.33
CA LEU A 51 -3.12 -1.77 7.64
C LEU A 51 -4.59 -2.23 7.73
N GLU A 52 -5.04 -3.12 6.84
CA GLU A 52 -6.37 -3.76 6.93
C GLU A 52 -6.57 -4.48 8.26
N LYS A 53 -5.58 -5.26 8.71
CA LYS A 53 -5.63 -5.97 10.01
C LYS A 53 -5.67 -5.02 11.19
N ASP A 54 -4.96 -3.89 11.09
CA ASP A 54 -4.91 -2.91 12.16
C ASP A 54 -6.18 -2.05 12.21
N LEU A 55 -6.79 -1.74 11.07
CA LEU A 55 -8.08 -1.05 10.97
C LEU A 55 -9.28 -1.93 11.33
N ALA A 56 -9.22 -3.25 11.11
CA ALA A 56 -10.34 -4.15 11.40
C ALA A 56 -10.71 -4.26 12.90
N GLY A 57 -9.79 -3.89 13.79
CA GLY A 57 -10.02 -3.85 15.24
C GLY A 57 -9.69 -2.50 15.86
N CYS A 58 -10.01 -1.44 15.12
CA CYS A 58 -9.81 -0.05 15.49
C CYS A 58 -11.02 0.47 16.30
N ASN A 59 -10.74 1.18 17.39
CA ASN A 59 -11.74 1.94 18.16
C ASN A 59 -11.81 3.40 17.71
N GLU A 60 -10.68 3.96 17.30
CA GLU A 60 -10.59 5.31 16.76
C GLU A 60 -9.42 5.39 15.78
N TRP A 61 -9.54 6.26 14.79
CA TRP A 61 -8.45 6.58 13.89
C TRP A 61 -8.47 8.06 13.57
N LYS A 62 -7.28 8.63 13.35
CA LYS A 62 -7.11 10.04 13.01
C LYS A 62 -5.93 10.18 12.05
N ILE A 63 -6.04 11.09 11.11
CA ILE A 63 -4.93 11.52 10.27
C ILE A 63 -4.42 12.84 10.84
N GLN A 64 -3.11 12.95 11.01
CA GLN A 64 -2.45 14.18 11.38
C GLN A 64 -1.53 14.59 10.25
N ASN A 65 -1.65 15.84 9.82
CA ASN A 65 -0.72 16.41 8.85
C ASN A 65 0.52 16.89 9.60
N THR A 66 1.67 16.36 9.22
CA THR A 66 2.99 16.78 9.68
C THR A 66 3.56 17.83 8.74
N ILE A 67 4.48 18.65 9.23
CA ILE A 67 5.11 19.71 8.44
C ILE A 67 5.86 19.06 7.26
N GLY A 68 5.62 19.52 6.02
CA GLY A 68 6.32 19.04 4.83
C GLY A 68 5.63 17.91 4.05
N SER A 69 4.33 18.02 3.75
CA SER A 69 3.54 17.05 2.96
C SER A 69 3.52 15.61 3.51
N SER A 70 3.93 15.42 4.75
CA SER A 70 3.91 14.13 5.43
C SER A 70 2.59 13.98 6.17
N THR A 71 1.96 12.82 6.05
CA THR A 71 0.76 12.50 6.84
C THR A 71 1.07 11.32 7.76
N SER A 72 0.70 11.43 9.02
CA SER A 72 0.77 10.32 9.96
C SER A 72 -0.65 9.83 10.26
N LEU A 73 -0.84 8.51 10.26
CA LEU A 73 -2.11 7.87 10.61
C LEU A 73 -1.98 7.24 11.99
N PHE A 74 -2.88 7.61 12.89
CA PHE A 74 -2.96 7.04 14.22
C PHE A 74 -4.18 6.13 14.29
N ILE A 75 -3.99 4.94 14.84
CA ILE A 75 -5.03 3.93 15.04
C ILE A 75 -5.04 3.55 16.51
N GLY A 76 -6.09 3.95 17.22
CA GLY A 76 -6.35 3.54 18.60
C GLY A 76 -7.00 2.15 18.64
N ARG A 77 -6.36 1.20 19.32
CA ARG A 77 -6.89 -0.14 19.60
C ARG A 77 -6.90 -0.40 21.10
N ILE A 78 -7.65 -1.41 21.54
CA ILE A 78 -7.70 -1.85 22.95
C ILE A 78 -6.29 -2.18 23.49
N GLN A 79 -5.41 -2.71 22.64
CA GLN A 79 -4.05 -3.11 22.99
C GLN A 79 -3.05 -1.93 23.02
N GLY A 80 -3.47 -0.74 22.57
CA GLY A 80 -2.63 0.45 22.45
C GLY A 80 -2.78 1.16 21.12
N GLU A 81 -2.12 2.31 21.00
CA GLU A 81 -2.06 3.12 19.78
C GLU A 81 -1.00 2.55 18.82
N ILE A 82 -1.34 2.55 17.53
CA ILE A 82 -0.44 2.24 16.42
C ILE A 82 -0.31 3.50 15.59
N VAL A 83 0.93 3.91 15.28
CA VAL A 83 1.21 5.09 14.47
C VAL A 83 1.86 4.65 13.18
N TYR A 84 1.30 5.06 12.06
CA TYR A 84 1.92 4.97 10.75
C TYR A 84 2.45 6.33 10.40
N ASP A 85 3.76 6.44 10.30
CA ASP A 85 4.47 7.67 10.01
C ASP A 85 5.04 7.60 8.60
N ALA A 86 4.51 8.42 7.70
CA ALA A 86 5.08 8.58 6.36
C ALA A 86 6.27 9.52 6.46
N ARG A 87 7.47 9.03 6.10
CA ARG A 87 8.70 9.82 6.13
C ARG A 87 9.24 10.02 4.72
N PRO A 88 8.88 11.13 4.04
CA PRO A 88 9.38 11.43 2.71
C PRO A 88 10.90 11.56 2.65
N GLU A 89 11.52 12.03 3.73
CA GLU A 89 12.98 12.16 3.83
C GLU A 89 13.72 10.83 3.69
N THR A 90 13.20 9.77 4.31
CA THR A 90 13.79 8.43 4.24
C THR A 90 13.19 7.58 3.12
N GLY A 91 12.01 7.95 2.63
CA GLY A 91 11.25 7.19 1.62
C GLY A 91 10.61 5.92 2.20
N ASP A 92 10.28 5.93 3.50
CA ASP A 92 9.71 4.76 4.20
C ASP A 92 8.38 5.13 4.88
N ILE A 93 7.48 4.16 4.98
CA ILE A 93 6.38 4.20 5.97
C ILE A 93 6.83 3.39 7.18
N VAL A 94 6.80 4.01 8.35
CA VAL A 94 7.14 3.33 9.61
C VAL A 94 5.86 3.09 10.40
N ARG A 95 5.57 1.82 10.66
CA ARG A 95 4.56 1.41 11.63
C ARG A 95 5.22 1.30 13.00
N ILE A 96 4.81 2.16 13.92
CA ILE A 96 5.32 2.26 15.28
C ILE A 96 4.26 1.71 16.23
N ARG A 97 4.69 0.79 17.10
CA ARG A 97 3.86 0.20 18.15
C ARG A 97 4.74 -0.08 19.36
N LYS A 98 4.11 -0.37 20.51
CA LYS A 98 4.81 -0.68 21.77
C LYS A 98 5.78 -1.88 21.67
N ASP A 99 5.54 -2.81 20.75
CA ASP A 99 6.34 -4.02 20.51
C ASP A 99 7.50 -3.78 19.52
N GLY A 100 7.55 -2.62 18.85
CA GLY A 100 8.63 -2.24 17.96
C GLY A 100 8.18 -1.43 16.75
N GLU A 101 9.13 -1.19 15.85
CA GLU A 101 8.91 -0.48 14.58
C GLU A 101 9.08 -1.43 13.40
N VAL A 102 8.16 -1.34 12.43
CA VAL A 102 8.24 -2.05 11.15
C VAL A 102 8.30 -1.03 10.03
N LYS A 103 9.29 -1.16 9.14
CA LYS A 103 9.51 -0.23 8.02
C LYS A 103 9.04 -0.85 6.71
N TYR A 104 8.35 -0.06 5.91
CA TYR A 104 7.94 -0.40 4.55
C TYR A 104 8.69 0.50 3.58
N PRO A 105 9.72 -0.04 2.88
CA PRO A 105 10.60 0.78 2.08
C PRO A 105 10.01 1.08 0.70
N PHE A 106 10.13 2.35 0.29
CA PHE A 106 9.76 2.86 -1.03
C PHE A 106 10.90 3.63 -1.71
N LYS A 107 12.15 3.37 -1.30
CA LYS A 107 13.36 3.98 -1.87
C LYS A 107 13.91 3.17 -3.04
N GLY A 108 14.30 3.84 -4.13
CA GLY A 108 15.01 3.22 -5.25
C GLY A 108 16.46 3.61 -5.30
N GLU A 109 17.30 2.70 -5.79
CA GLU A 109 18.74 2.94 -5.97
C GLU A 109 19.07 4.09 -6.93
N ARG A 110 18.09 4.60 -7.69
CA ARG A 110 18.22 5.79 -8.53
C ARG A 110 17.01 6.69 -8.38
N GLU A 111 17.25 7.91 -7.90
CA GLU A 111 16.48 9.15 -8.14
C GLU A 111 14.94 9.10 -8.02
N SER A 112 14.38 8.01 -7.49
CA SER A 112 12.97 7.86 -7.20
C SER A 112 12.73 8.49 -5.84
N THR A 113 12.74 9.81 -5.85
CA THR A 113 12.26 10.60 -4.74
C THR A 113 10.77 10.29 -4.57
N LEU A 114 10.38 9.93 -3.35
CA LEU A 114 8.98 9.85 -2.98
C LEU A 114 8.35 11.20 -3.30
N LYS A 115 7.34 11.23 -4.18
CA LYS A 115 6.69 12.50 -4.57
C LYS A 115 5.71 12.91 -3.49
N THR A 116 4.80 12.00 -3.16
CA THR A 116 3.74 12.17 -2.19
C THR A 116 3.41 10.82 -1.57
N MET A 117 3.11 10.86 -0.28
CA MET A 117 2.68 9.69 0.48
C MET A 117 1.69 10.15 1.52
N GLU A 118 0.43 9.90 1.24
CA GLU A 118 -0.67 10.57 1.91
C GLU A 118 -1.73 9.56 2.34
N PHE A 119 -2.11 9.66 3.62
CA PHE A 119 -3.33 9.11 4.16
C PHE A 119 -4.42 10.17 4.00
N VAL A 120 -5.48 9.84 3.27
CA VAL A 120 -6.58 10.76 2.97
C VAL A 120 -7.89 10.15 3.44
N ALA A 121 -8.64 10.86 4.28
CA ALA A 121 -10.00 10.46 4.61
C ALA A 121 -10.90 10.68 3.39
N SER A 122 -11.73 9.68 3.03
CA SER A 122 -12.62 9.81 1.87
C SER A 122 -13.65 10.91 2.13
N PRO A 123 -13.74 11.96 1.29
CA PRO A 123 -14.69 13.07 1.50
C PRO A 123 -16.14 12.65 1.23
N HIS A 124 -16.34 11.54 0.53
CA HIS A 124 -17.67 11.08 0.08
C HIS A 124 -18.20 9.90 0.89
N LYS A 125 -17.36 9.24 1.70
CA LYS A 125 -17.74 8.05 2.46
C LYS A 125 -17.23 8.15 3.90
N ALA A 126 -18.15 8.14 4.86
CA ALA A 126 -17.80 8.09 6.28
C ALA A 126 -17.05 6.80 6.60
N ASN A 127 -15.97 6.90 7.39
CA ASN A 127 -15.11 5.79 7.80
C ASN A 127 -14.36 5.08 6.66
N TYR A 128 -13.94 5.82 5.64
CA TYR A 128 -13.03 5.31 4.61
C TYR A 128 -11.69 6.04 4.66
N LEU A 129 -10.63 5.27 4.55
CA LEU A 129 -9.25 5.73 4.46
C LEU A 129 -8.72 5.40 3.07
N ASN A 130 -8.09 6.35 2.40
CA ASN A 130 -7.35 6.11 1.17
C ASN A 130 -5.86 6.28 1.45
N LEU A 131 -5.05 5.29 1.07
CA LEU A 131 -3.60 5.39 1.07
C LEU A 131 -3.15 5.66 -0.37
N LYS A 132 -2.49 6.79 -0.58
CA LYS A 132 -1.88 7.13 -1.87
C LYS A 132 -0.36 7.21 -1.72
N VAL A 133 0.36 6.51 -2.60
CA VAL A 133 1.82 6.55 -2.69
C VAL A 133 2.21 6.85 -4.13
N GLU A 134 2.91 7.97 -4.35
CA GLU A 134 3.40 8.38 -5.66
C GLU A 134 4.93 8.51 -5.64
N LEU A 135 5.59 7.87 -6.60
CA LEU A 135 7.04 7.85 -6.75
C LEU A 135 7.45 8.65 -7.99
N LEU A 136 8.46 9.53 -7.84
CA LEU A 136 9.12 10.22 -8.96
C LEU A 136 10.02 9.24 -9.74
N ALA A 137 9.40 8.25 -10.36
CA ALA A 137 10.04 7.43 -11.38
C ALA A 137 9.76 8.01 -12.78
N SER A 138 10.49 7.55 -13.80
CA SER A 138 10.20 7.85 -15.21
C SER A 138 9.89 6.54 -15.96
N PRO A 139 8.62 6.19 -16.17
CA PRO A 139 7.39 6.93 -15.83
C PRO A 139 7.05 6.92 -14.33
N SER A 140 6.21 7.85 -13.87
CA SER A 140 5.78 7.95 -12.46
C SER A 140 5.01 6.70 -12.06
N ILE A 141 5.28 6.18 -10.86
CA ILE A 141 4.58 4.99 -10.33
C ILE A 141 3.64 5.49 -9.24
N GLU A 142 2.35 5.17 -9.37
CA GLU A 142 1.30 5.52 -8.42
C GLU A 142 0.62 4.26 -7.89
N PHE A 143 0.51 4.16 -6.57
CA PHE A 143 -0.24 3.14 -5.87
C PHE A 143 -1.34 3.80 -5.05
N SER A 144 -2.56 3.27 -5.14
CA SER A 144 -3.67 3.71 -4.31
C SER A 144 -4.51 2.53 -3.83
N HIS A 145 -4.97 2.58 -2.58
CA HIS A 145 -5.89 1.59 -2.03
C HIS A 145 -6.86 2.23 -1.05
N GLU A 146 -8.14 1.91 -1.19
CA GLU A 146 -9.22 2.39 -0.33
C GLU A 146 -9.59 1.32 0.70
N PHE A 147 -9.56 1.69 1.98
CA PHE A 147 -9.90 0.84 3.12
C PHE A 147 -11.24 1.24 3.71
N SER A 148 -12.09 0.26 4.00
CA SER A 148 -13.29 0.45 4.83
C SER A 148 -12.92 0.27 6.29
N VAL A 149 -13.04 1.33 7.09
CA VAL A 149 -12.76 1.29 8.54
C VAL A 149 -14.04 0.93 9.28
N ARG A 150 -14.04 -0.21 9.98
CA ARG A 150 -15.14 -0.59 10.87
C ARG A 150 -14.72 -0.31 12.30
N VAL A 151 -15.20 0.80 12.83
CA VAL A 151 -14.95 1.18 14.23
C VAL A 151 -15.70 0.22 15.15
N SER A 152 -14.97 -0.55 15.97
CA SER A 152 -15.59 -1.39 16.98
C SER A 152 -16.15 -0.50 18.09
N VAL A 153 -17.46 -0.29 18.06
CA VAL A 153 -18.17 0.37 19.17
C VAL A 153 -18.13 -0.56 20.37
N ASP A 154 -17.52 -0.07 21.43
CA ASP A 154 -17.43 -0.77 22.71
C ASP A 154 -18.85 -1.13 23.18
N LYS A 155 -19.14 -2.42 23.38
CA LYS A 155 -20.47 -2.90 23.80
C LYS A 155 -20.91 -2.32 25.15
N ASN A 156 -19.98 -1.78 25.94
CA ASN A 156 -20.25 -1.10 27.21
C ASN A 156 -20.56 0.41 27.08
N LYS A 157 -20.45 1.00 25.87
CA LYS A 157 -20.90 2.37 25.56
C LYS A 157 -22.16 2.41 24.70
N ALA A 158 -22.89 1.29 24.61
CA ALA A 158 -24.25 1.26 24.08
C ALA A 158 -25.27 1.69 25.15
N VAL A 159 -25.07 2.89 25.71
CA VAL A 159 -26.14 3.61 26.40
C VAL A 159 -26.25 4.96 25.71
N GLY A 160 -27.20 5.07 24.78
CA GLY A 160 -27.79 6.38 24.47
C GLY A 160 -27.86 6.85 23.02
N PHE A 161 -27.55 6.07 21.98
CA PHE A 161 -27.67 6.60 20.59
C PHE A 161 -28.18 5.63 19.52
N PHE A 162 -29.07 4.71 19.89
CA PHE A 162 -30.03 4.15 18.93
C PHE A 162 -31.39 4.00 19.62
N GLU A 163 -32.15 5.09 19.70
CA GLU A 163 -33.61 5.00 19.73
C GLU A 163 -34.07 4.80 18.28
N ASN A 164 -34.48 3.57 17.94
CA ASN A 164 -35.86 3.22 17.57
C ASN A 164 -35.92 1.95 16.68
N PRO A 165 -37.05 1.22 16.72
CA PRO A 165 -37.05 -0.17 17.13
C PRO A 165 -37.93 -1.02 16.20
N GLU A 166 -37.38 -1.91 15.38
CA GLU A 166 -38.20 -2.93 14.70
C GLU A 166 -37.48 -4.27 14.60
N LEU A 167 -37.20 -4.87 15.75
CA LEU A 167 -37.18 -6.32 15.87
C LEU A 167 -38.62 -6.77 16.17
N LYS A 168 -39.36 -7.17 15.14
CA LYS A 168 -40.51 -8.07 15.33
C LYS A 168 -39.97 -9.46 15.67
N GLU A 169 -39.80 -9.72 16.96
CA GLU A 169 -39.97 -11.07 17.50
C GLU A 169 -41.44 -11.45 17.43
N ARG A 170 -41.79 -12.39 16.55
CA ARG A 170 -42.91 -13.33 16.68
C ARG A 170 -42.57 -14.50 15.75
N GLY A 171 -42.48 -15.75 16.14
CA GLY A 171 -42.68 -16.42 17.42
C GLY A 171 -42.47 -17.90 17.10
N ALA A 172 -41.90 -18.64 18.04
CA ALA A 172 -41.88 -20.08 17.96
C ALA A 172 -43.33 -20.60 18.09
N GLU A 173 -43.88 -21.13 17.02
CA GLU A 173 -45.01 -22.06 17.08
C GLU A 173 -44.65 -23.30 16.26
N ALA A 174 -44.31 -24.35 16.97
CA ALA A 174 -44.31 -25.70 16.44
C ALA A 174 -45.76 -26.21 16.44
N HIS A 175 -46.32 -26.62 15.30
CA HIS A 175 -47.38 -27.63 15.26
C HIS A 175 -47.38 -28.43 13.94
N ILE A 176 -46.94 -29.68 14.11
CA ILE A 176 -47.31 -30.96 13.49
C ILE A 176 -48.52 -30.96 12.51
N GLY A 177 -48.26 -31.45 11.29
CA GLY A 177 -48.98 -32.59 10.68
C GLY A 177 -50.24 -32.36 9.82
N LYS A 178 -50.12 -32.58 8.50
CA LYS A 178 -50.78 -33.67 7.73
C LYS A 178 -50.48 -33.53 6.22
N LYS A 179 -49.82 -34.55 5.65
CA LYS A 179 -49.86 -34.81 4.21
C LYS A 179 -51.19 -35.49 3.89
N GLN A 180 -51.97 -34.91 2.99
CA GLN A 180 -52.94 -35.65 2.18
C GLN A 180 -52.22 -36.13 0.92
N HIS A 181 -52.25 -37.43 0.69
CA HIS A 181 -52.30 -38.02 -0.65
C HIS A 181 -53.00 -39.37 -0.57
#